data_AF-A0A1G5H0E0-F1
#
_entry.id   AF-A0A1G5H0E0-F1
#
_cell.length_a   1.000
_cell.length_b   1.000
_cell.length_c   1.000
_cell.angle_alpha   90.00
_cell.angle_beta   90.00
_cell.angle_gamma   90.00
#
_symmetry.space_group_name_H-M   'P 1'
#
loop_
_entity.id
_entity.type
_entity.pdbx_description
1 polymer ?
#
loop_
_entity_poly.entity_id
_entity_poly.type
_entity_poly.pdbx_seq_one_letter_code
_entity_poly.pdbx_strand_id
1 'polypeptide(L)'
;MKTLRTVFFSAFLFLPAFALAGNCDNPTNDFDGVYCLTKSYVAADTQLNETYDQLRCFLTERQKRKLKKEQIQWMKERNTACGIVREGRFFVDLNLATQSTRSRLSYLNKELQRFKKTGGVSLGVPSDASKPLDPPPLNLPRPYKVSTFSAMYFNGTDHVSSETVPRPSINYEDDVFCKIPASSVEAVWEANIDAQEPCSLPISYASTTHGVASFFLDDVSIPNGLDSNGSLSIPLETGTHRLRIEYKNHGYRANFSATVKNYPDAPSKDDLQVFFEKALRNSARTVHISGETTDDFYNNVRVSLPDEGPVFLFLESRTSINWIFYNQSDVKVNGILICCDSGTSTVTGIREDTPIYHVGAIDRSVYQGMLPEAFDFTYKEKKLIRASFSY
;
A
#
# COMPACT_ATOMS: atom_id res chain seq x y z
N MET A 1 24.98 9.17 53.12
CA MET A 1 26.15 10.06 52.88
C MET A 1 26.43 10.12 51.38
N LYS A 2 26.80 11.29 50.83
CA LYS A 2 27.68 11.53 49.64
C LYS A 2 27.36 10.74 48.32
N THR A 3 26.79 11.35 47.26
CA THR A 3 27.42 12.03 46.06
C THR A 3 28.24 11.10 45.13
N LEU A 4 28.32 11.15 43.78
CA LEU A 4 27.92 12.05 42.64
C LEU A 4 27.93 11.19 41.30
N ARG A 5 27.80 11.58 40.00
CA ARG A 5 27.70 12.85 39.21
C ARG A 5 26.79 12.78 37.93
N THR A 6 27.30 12.86 36.68
CA THR A 6 26.57 13.32 35.44
C THR A 6 27.36 13.06 34.11
N VAL A 7 26.77 13.36 32.90
CA VAL A 7 27.32 13.58 31.49
C VAL A 7 27.26 12.42 30.45
N PHE A 8 27.06 12.56 29.10
CA PHE A 8 26.28 13.49 28.21
C PHE A 8 26.32 13.13 26.65
N PHE A 9 25.21 13.32 25.89
CA PHE A 9 25.00 13.75 24.45
C PHE A 9 25.50 13.05 23.12
N SER A 10 24.62 12.97 22.07
CA SER A 10 24.83 13.22 20.57
C SER A 10 23.53 13.07 19.68
N ALA A 11 23.46 13.48 18.36
CA ALA A 11 22.22 13.54 17.47
C ALA A 11 22.39 13.60 15.87
N PHE A 12 21.34 13.42 14.99
CA PHE A 12 21.32 13.39 13.43
C PHE A 12 19.89 13.52 12.66
N LEU A 13 19.69 13.87 11.30
CA LEU A 13 18.35 14.05 10.49
C LEU A 13 18.30 14.41 8.89
N PHE A 14 17.45 13.85 7.90
CA PHE A 14 17.10 14.32 6.43
C PHE A 14 15.97 13.50 5.54
N LEU A 15 15.11 13.93 4.48
CA LEU A 15 13.98 13.09 3.74
C LEU A 15 13.29 13.26 2.19
N PRO A 16 13.02 12.29 1.16
CA PRO A 16 12.67 12.44 -0.39
C PRO A 16 11.82 11.43 -1.43
N ALA A 17 11.74 11.64 -2.84
CA ALA A 17 10.70 11.31 -3.99
C ALA A 17 10.80 10.31 -5.30
N PHE A 18 10.04 10.43 -6.49
CA PHE A 18 9.58 9.28 -7.49
C PHE A 18 9.18 9.42 -9.10
N ALA A 19 8.80 8.35 -9.95
CA ALA A 19 8.95 8.13 -11.51
C ALA A 19 7.84 7.50 -12.58
N LEU A 20 7.94 7.50 -13.98
CA LEU A 20 6.86 7.20 -15.09
C LEU A 20 7.01 6.19 -16.37
N ALA A 21 5.94 5.88 -17.21
CA ALA A 21 5.80 4.78 -18.30
C ALA A 21 5.34 5.09 -19.83
N GLY A 22 4.89 4.13 -20.74
CA GLY A 22 4.56 4.32 -22.24
C GLY A 22 3.88 3.19 -23.18
N ASN A 23 3.63 3.37 -24.54
CA ASN A 23 2.73 2.53 -25.48
C ASN A 23 3.03 2.41 -27.07
N CYS A 24 2.30 1.56 -27.91
CA CYS A 24 2.59 0.91 -29.28
C CYS A 24 1.46 0.87 -30.42
N ASP A 25 1.75 0.36 -31.67
CA ASP A 25 0.92 -0.48 -32.68
C ASP A 25 0.87 -0.17 -34.26
N ASN A 26 0.51 -1.17 -35.15
CA ASN A 26 0.72 -1.40 -36.65
C ASN A 26 2.11 -1.03 -37.24
N PRO A 27 3.05 -2.00 -37.36
CA PRO A 27 4.46 -1.66 -37.50
C PRO A 27 4.83 -1.10 -38.88
N THR A 28 5.36 0.13 -38.88
CA THR A 28 5.83 0.83 -40.10
C THR A 28 7.27 0.45 -40.46
N ASN A 29 8.02 -0.10 -39.51
CA ASN A 29 9.43 -0.47 -39.62
C ASN A 29 9.77 -1.61 -38.64
N ASP A 30 10.99 -2.15 -38.75
CA ASP A 30 11.44 -3.31 -37.95
C ASP A 30 11.45 -3.06 -36.43
N PHE A 31 11.69 -1.82 -35.97
CA PHE A 31 11.68 -1.49 -34.54
C PHE A 31 10.26 -1.42 -33.98
N ASP A 32 9.30 -0.86 -34.73
CA ASP A 32 7.88 -0.98 -34.37
C ASP A 32 7.47 -2.46 -34.31
N GLY A 33 7.97 -3.26 -35.26
CA GLY A 33 7.74 -4.71 -35.32
C GLY A 33 8.24 -5.41 -34.06
N VAL A 34 9.51 -5.19 -33.69
CA VAL A 34 10.10 -5.71 -32.44
C VAL A 34 9.33 -5.20 -31.23
N TYR A 35 8.93 -3.93 -31.19
CA TYR A 35 8.22 -3.36 -30.05
C TYR A 35 6.83 -3.97 -29.86
N CYS A 36 6.02 -4.11 -30.91
CA CYS A 36 4.67 -4.67 -30.77
C CYS A 36 4.65 -6.21 -30.74
N LEU A 37 5.69 -6.89 -31.27
CA LEU A 37 5.98 -8.29 -30.94
C LEU A 37 6.36 -8.46 -29.46
N THR A 38 7.15 -7.54 -28.89
CA THR A 38 7.49 -7.53 -27.46
C THR A 38 6.24 -7.31 -26.61
N LYS A 39 5.39 -6.34 -26.95
CA LYS A 39 4.09 -6.09 -26.28
C LYS A 39 3.17 -7.33 -26.35
N SER A 40 3.12 -8.00 -27.51
CA SER A 40 2.36 -9.24 -27.72
C SER A 40 2.91 -10.44 -26.93
N TYR A 41 4.23 -10.54 -26.80
CA TYR A 41 4.92 -11.55 -26.00
C TYR A 41 4.69 -11.31 -24.50
N VAL A 42 4.91 -10.08 -24.02
CA VAL A 42 4.73 -9.71 -22.61
C VAL A 42 3.28 -9.92 -22.17
N ALA A 43 2.28 -9.49 -22.97
CA ALA A 43 0.87 -9.75 -22.65
C ALA A 43 0.55 -11.26 -22.55
N ALA A 44 1.16 -12.09 -23.40
CA ALA A 44 0.98 -13.53 -23.35
C ALA A 44 1.74 -14.18 -22.16
N ASP A 45 2.90 -13.65 -21.75
CA ASP A 45 3.68 -14.15 -20.61
C ASP A 45 3.03 -13.73 -19.29
N THR A 46 2.55 -12.49 -19.16
CA THR A 46 1.69 -12.03 -18.04
C THR A 46 0.47 -12.94 -17.87
N GLN A 47 -0.32 -13.16 -18.92
CA GLN A 47 -1.47 -14.07 -18.86
C GLN A 47 -1.07 -15.51 -18.53
N LEU A 48 0.11 -15.97 -18.98
CA LEU A 48 0.65 -17.30 -18.63
C LEU A 48 1.02 -17.38 -17.14
N ASN A 49 1.61 -16.33 -16.57
CA ASN A 49 1.99 -16.27 -15.16
C ASN A 49 0.73 -16.14 -14.27
N GLU A 50 -0.22 -15.28 -14.61
CA GLU A 50 -1.54 -15.19 -13.96
C GLU A 50 -2.29 -16.53 -14.01
N THR A 51 -2.34 -17.20 -15.16
CA THR A 51 -3.00 -18.50 -15.31
C THR A 51 -2.27 -19.59 -14.53
N TYR A 52 -0.94 -19.57 -14.52
CA TYR A 52 -0.10 -20.49 -13.75
C TYR A 52 -0.34 -20.34 -12.24
N ASP A 53 -0.44 -19.12 -11.74
CA ASP A 53 -0.69 -18.85 -10.32
C ASP A 53 -2.15 -19.12 -9.93
N GLN A 54 -3.13 -18.76 -10.78
CA GLN A 54 -4.51 -19.23 -10.61
C GLN A 54 -4.59 -20.76 -10.57
N LEU A 55 -3.90 -21.49 -11.46
CA LEU A 55 -3.84 -22.95 -11.44
C LEU A 55 -3.18 -23.48 -10.17
N ARG A 56 -2.08 -22.87 -9.72
CA ARG A 56 -1.44 -23.23 -8.45
C ARG A 56 -2.42 -23.15 -7.28
N CYS A 57 -3.34 -22.20 -7.22
CA CYS A 57 -4.34 -22.13 -6.15
C CYS A 57 -5.23 -23.38 -6.05
N PHE A 58 -5.45 -24.13 -7.13
CA PHE A 58 -6.23 -25.38 -7.14
C PHE A 58 -5.39 -26.67 -7.06
N LEU A 59 -4.06 -26.59 -7.04
CA LEU A 59 -3.16 -27.74 -7.06
C LEU A 59 -2.59 -28.10 -5.67
N THR A 60 -2.44 -29.39 -5.39
CA THR A 60 -1.69 -29.86 -4.20
C THR A 60 -0.20 -29.53 -4.30
N GLU A 61 0.53 -29.48 -3.18
CA GLU A 61 1.97 -29.18 -3.18
C GLU A 61 2.84 -30.15 -4.00
N ARG A 62 2.38 -31.39 -4.22
CA ARG A 62 3.06 -32.32 -5.13
C ARG A 62 2.86 -31.93 -6.59
N GLN A 63 1.64 -31.48 -6.94
CA GLN A 63 1.32 -30.99 -8.29
C GLN A 63 1.94 -29.61 -8.56
N LYS A 64 1.88 -28.65 -7.62
CA LYS A 64 2.57 -27.34 -7.73
C LYS A 64 4.06 -27.50 -8.03
N ARG A 65 4.76 -28.39 -7.32
CA ARG A 65 6.19 -28.67 -7.56
C ARG A 65 6.45 -29.35 -8.91
N LYS A 66 5.58 -30.27 -9.35
CA LYS A 66 5.65 -30.85 -10.71
C LYS A 66 5.47 -29.78 -11.78
N LEU A 67 4.43 -28.94 -11.65
CA LEU A 67 4.13 -27.86 -12.58
C LEU A 67 5.26 -26.82 -12.64
N LYS A 68 5.84 -26.43 -11.50
CA LYS A 68 7.01 -25.53 -11.48
C LYS A 68 8.22 -26.13 -12.22
N LYS A 69 8.50 -27.43 -12.05
CA LYS A 69 9.57 -28.12 -12.80
C LYS A 69 9.28 -28.12 -14.31
N GLU A 70 8.04 -28.36 -14.71
CA GLU A 70 7.63 -28.30 -16.12
C GLU A 70 7.71 -26.88 -16.70
N GLN A 71 7.32 -25.84 -15.95
CA GLN A 71 7.49 -24.45 -16.41
C GLN A 71 8.97 -24.12 -16.63
N ILE A 72 9.86 -24.48 -15.68
CA ILE A 72 11.30 -24.23 -15.81
C ILE A 72 11.89 -24.99 -17.02
N GLN A 73 11.43 -26.22 -17.28
CA GLN A 73 11.86 -26.99 -18.43
C GLN A 73 11.35 -26.40 -19.75
N TRP A 74 10.05 -26.07 -19.83
CA TRP A 74 9.46 -25.42 -21.00
C TRP A 74 10.11 -24.05 -21.29
N MET A 75 10.43 -23.23 -20.28
CA MET A 75 11.13 -21.97 -20.48
C MET A 75 12.53 -22.17 -21.08
N LYS A 76 13.26 -23.23 -20.69
CA LYS A 76 14.53 -23.58 -21.32
C LYS A 76 14.34 -23.97 -22.78
N GLU A 77 13.38 -24.86 -23.07
CA GLU A 77 13.05 -25.31 -24.43
C GLU A 77 12.64 -24.14 -25.32
N ARG A 78 11.77 -23.24 -24.84
CA ARG A 78 11.40 -21.98 -25.51
C ARG A 78 12.64 -21.12 -25.78
N ASN A 79 13.45 -20.85 -24.76
CA ASN A 79 14.60 -19.96 -24.90
C ASN A 79 15.67 -20.53 -25.86
N THR A 80 15.86 -21.85 -25.91
CA THR A 80 16.75 -22.53 -26.88
C THR A 80 16.16 -22.60 -28.29
N ALA A 81 14.84 -22.72 -28.44
CA ALA A 81 14.19 -22.76 -29.75
C ALA A 81 14.02 -21.36 -30.39
N CYS A 82 13.79 -20.33 -29.57
CA CYS A 82 13.49 -18.97 -30.04
C CYS A 82 14.71 -18.03 -29.97
N GLY A 83 15.76 -18.38 -29.21
CA GLY A 83 16.94 -17.54 -29.01
C GLY A 83 18.20 -18.16 -29.59
N ILE A 84 18.99 -17.37 -30.33
CA ILE A 84 20.29 -17.78 -30.87
C ILE A 84 21.38 -16.75 -30.56
N VAL A 85 22.61 -17.22 -30.38
CA VAL A 85 23.82 -16.38 -30.32
C VAL A 85 24.61 -16.57 -31.61
N ARG A 86 24.98 -15.46 -32.27
CA ARG A 86 25.89 -15.44 -33.43
C ARG A 86 26.79 -14.20 -33.32
N GLU A 87 28.09 -14.37 -33.57
CA GLU A 87 29.07 -13.26 -33.58
C GLU A 87 29.06 -12.41 -32.28
N GLY A 88 28.82 -13.05 -31.13
CA GLY A 88 28.69 -12.38 -29.82
C GLY A 88 27.39 -11.61 -29.60
N ARG A 89 26.47 -11.59 -30.58
CA ARG A 89 25.15 -10.95 -30.49
C ARG A 89 24.06 -11.99 -30.23
N PHE A 90 23.04 -11.59 -29.47
CA PHE A 90 21.86 -12.43 -29.17
C PHE A 90 20.66 -11.97 -30.02
N PHE A 91 19.93 -12.92 -30.58
CA PHE A 91 18.76 -12.69 -31.43
C PHE A 91 17.60 -13.53 -30.91
N VAL A 92 16.38 -12.98 -30.90
CA VAL A 92 15.17 -13.66 -30.41
C VAL A 92 14.05 -13.56 -31.45
N ASP A 93 13.53 -14.71 -31.87
CA ASP A 93 12.25 -14.77 -32.57
C ASP A 93 11.11 -14.59 -31.56
N LEU A 94 10.67 -13.34 -31.39
CA LEU A 94 9.58 -12.97 -30.51
C LEU A 94 8.22 -13.52 -30.97
N ASN A 95 8.05 -13.83 -32.27
CA ASN A 95 6.83 -14.43 -32.80
C ASN A 95 6.75 -15.90 -32.38
N LEU A 96 7.81 -16.68 -32.60
CA LEU A 96 7.92 -18.07 -32.13
C LEU A 96 7.85 -18.16 -30.60
N ALA A 97 8.49 -17.23 -29.88
CA ALA A 97 8.37 -17.14 -28.42
C ALA A 97 6.93 -16.88 -27.97
N THR A 98 6.21 -15.95 -28.63
CA THR A 98 4.79 -15.67 -28.36
C THR A 98 3.91 -16.89 -28.65
N GLN A 99 4.14 -17.59 -29.75
CA GLN A 99 3.40 -18.81 -30.11
C GLN A 99 3.63 -19.95 -29.10
N SER A 100 4.87 -20.13 -28.63
CA SER A 100 5.21 -21.09 -27.57
C SER A 100 4.54 -20.72 -26.23
N THR A 101 4.62 -19.45 -25.83
CA THR A 101 3.95 -18.92 -24.61
C THR A 101 2.44 -19.10 -24.69
N ARG A 102 1.78 -18.74 -25.80
CA ARG A 102 0.34 -18.97 -26.01
C ARG A 102 -0.05 -20.45 -26.00
N SER A 103 0.80 -21.32 -26.55
CA SER A 103 0.58 -22.77 -26.53
C SER A 103 0.64 -23.34 -25.10
N ARG A 104 1.60 -22.88 -24.28
CA ARG A 104 1.70 -23.27 -22.87
C ARG A 104 0.58 -22.67 -22.02
N LEU A 105 0.17 -21.42 -22.27
CA LEU A 105 -1.01 -20.78 -21.68
C LEU A 105 -2.30 -21.58 -21.95
N SER A 106 -2.46 -22.13 -23.16
CA SER A 106 -3.59 -23.03 -23.51
C SER A 106 -3.58 -24.33 -22.70
N TYR A 107 -2.40 -24.93 -22.48
CA TYR A 107 -2.25 -26.11 -21.62
C TYR A 107 -2.63 -25.80 -20.15
N LEU A 108 -2.11 -24.70 -19.59
CA LEU A 108 -2.42 -24.29 -18.21
C LEU A 108 -3.91 -24.00 -18.01
N ASN A 109 -4.56 -23.34 -18.98
CA ASN A 109 -6.00 -23.08 -18.92
C ASN A 109 -6.84 -24.38 -18.96
N LYS A 110 -6.43 -25.40 -19.72
CA LYS A 110 -7.14 -26.70 -19.75
C LYS A 110 -7.08 -27.41 -18.41
N GLU A 111 -5.94 -27.41 -17.73
CA GLU A 111 -5.84 -27.94 -16.36
C GLU A 111 -6.59 -27.04 -15.36
N LEU A 112 -6.55 -25.71 -15.48
CA LEU A 112 -7.30 -24.79 -14.60
C LEU A 112 -8.82 -25.05 -14.64
N GLN A 113 -9.37 -25.23 -15.84
CA GLN A 113 -10.80 -25.51 -16.03
C GLN A 113 -11.21 -26.91 -15.55
N ARG A 114 -10.26 -27.86 -15.47
CA ARG A 114 -10.47 -29.19 -14.88
C ARG A 114 -10.68 -29.12 -13.36
N PHE A 115 -10.04 -28.19 -12.66
CA PHE A 115 -10.22 -28.02 -11.21
C PHE A 115 -11.34 -27.03 -10.83
N LYS A 116 -11.63 -26.00 -11.66
CA LYS A 116 -12.68 -25.01 -11.36
C LYS A 116 -14.11 -25.57 -11.33
N LYS A 117 -14.38 -26.77 -11.86
CA LYS A 117 -15.72 -27.39 -11.89
C LYS A 117 -16.20 -28.01 -10.55
N THR A 118 -15.69 -27.59 -9.39
CA THR A 118 -15.73 -28.43 -8.17
C THR A 118 -16.20 -27.77 -6.83
N GLY A 119 -16.73 -26.53 -6.79
CA GLY A 119 -17.39 -25.99 -5.56
C GLY A 119 -17.66 -24.46 -5.49
N GLY A 120 -18.53 -23.98 -4.57
CA GLY A 120 -18.85 -22.55 -4.30
C GLY A 120 -20.06 -22.29 -3.34
N VAL A 121 -20.50 -21.01 -3.19
CA VAL A 121 -21.67 -20.42 -2.41
C VAL A 121 -21.34 -19.68 -1.07
N SER A 122 -22.14 -18.66 -0.66
CA SER A 122 -21.97 -17.75 0.52
C SER A 122 -23.29 -17.01 0.98
N LEU A 123 -23.20 -15.84 1.67
CA LEU A 123 -24.27 -14.93 2.27
C LEU A 123 -24.70 -15.24 3.75
N GLY A 124 -25.21 -14.35 4.63
CA GLY A 124 -25.60 -12.90 4.62
C GLY A 124 -25.96 -12.31 6.04
N VAL A 125 -26.49 -11.06 6.18
CA VAL A 125 -26.67 -10.20 7.43
C VAL A 125 -27.99 -9.34 7.40
N PRO A 126 -28.40 -8.35 8.28
CA PRO A 126 -27.83 -7.63 9.49
C PRO A 126 -28.85 -7.22 10.66
N SER A 127 -28.57 -6.11 11.41
CA SER A 127 -29.42 -5.27 12.36
C SER A 127 -29.65 -5.73 13.84
N ASP A 128 -29.86 -4.92 14.91
CA ASP A 128 -30.25 -3.49 15.10
C ASP A 128 -29.91 -2.83 16.51
N ALA A 129 -29.99 -1.47 16.61
CA ALA A 129 -30.27 -0.51 17.73
C ALA A 129 -29.59 -0.41 19.14
N SER A 130 -28.95 0.78 19.38
CA SER A 130 -29.05 1.71 20.56
C SER A 130 -28.13 1.69 21.82
N LYS A 131 -27.85 2.91 22.36
CA LYS A 131 -27.05 3.35 23.56
C LYS A 131 -25.50 3.25 23.46
N PRO A 132 -24.74 4.09 24.22
CA PRO A 132 -25.03 5.37 24.88
C PRO A 132 -24.56 6.55 23.99
N LEU A 133 -24.13 7.70 24.56
CA LEU A 133 -23.31 8.67 23.82
C LEU A 133 -21.93 8.06 23.58
N ASP A 134 -21.71 7.58 22.37
CA ASP A 134 -20.42 7.05 21.94
C ASP A 134 -19.38 8.16 21.73
N PRO A 135 -18.07 7.87 21.83
CA PRO A 135 -17.05 8.75 21.25
C PRO A 135 -17.43 8.99 19.77
N PRO A 136 -17.28 10.22 19.26
CA PRO A 136 -17.90 10.64 18.00
C PRO A 136 -17.54 9.69 16.87
N PRO A 137 -18.47 9.38 15.93
CA PRO A 137 -18.23 8.40 14.87
C PRO A 137 -16.96 8.78 14.10
N LEU A 138 -15.94 7.93 14.22
CA LEU A 138 -14.54 8.28 13.95
C LEU A 138 -14.21 8.52 12.47
N ASN A 139 -15.13 8.13 11.58
CA ASN A 139 -15.20 8.62 10.22
C ASN A 139 -16.37 9.63 10.14
N LEU A 140 -16.12 10.87 10.56
CA LEU A 140 -17.11 11.96 10.42
C LEU A 140 -17.46 12.13 8.93
N PRO A 141 -18.73 12.41 8.57
CA PRO A 141 -19.09 12.74 7.20
C PRO A 141 -18.25 13.94 6.72
N ARG A 142 -17.39 13.71 5.73
CA ARG A 142 -16.49 14.76 5.23
C ARG A 142 -17.32 15.80 4.45
N PRO A 143 -17.20 17.10 4.76
CA PRO A 143 -17.88 18.17 4.00
C PRO A 143 -17.33 18.29 2.57
N TYR A 144 -16.21 17.62 2.26
CA TYR A 144 -15.61 17.54 0.93
C TYR A 144 -15.51 16.10 0.42
N LYS A 145 -15.44 15.93 -0.90
CA LYS A 145 -15.00 14.69 -1.56
C LYS A 145 -13.62 14.89 -2.19
N VAL A 146 -12.82 13.83 -2.24
CA VAL A 146 -11.48 13.82 -2.84
C VAL A 146 -11.53 12.86 -4.02
N SER A 147 -11.16 13.32 -5.23
CA SER A 147 -11.04 12.43 -6.39
C SER A 147 -9.86 11.46 -6.25
N THR A 148 -9.79 10.44 -7.12
CA THR A 148 -8.51 9.76 -7.36
C THR A 148 -7.48 10.77 -7.86
N PHE A 149 -6.22 10.58 -7.51
CA PHE A 149 -5.12 11.44 -7.92
C PHE A 149 -4.60 11.01 -9.30
N SER A 150 -4.41 11.97 -10.20
CA SER A 150 -3.53 11.82 -11.35
C SER A 150 -2.09 11.91 -10.84
N ALA A 151 -1.30 10.85 -11.05
CA ALA A 151 0.10 10.82 -10.70
C ALA A 151 0.97 11.03 -11.96
N MET A 152 1.81 12.06 -11.90
CA MET A 152 2.86 12.36 -12.87
C MET A 152 4.19 12.32 -12.13
N TYR A 153 5.26 11.91 -12.81
CA TYR A 153 6.53 11.66 -12.14
C TYR A 153 7.71 11.78 -13.12
N PHE A 154 8.86 12.30 -12.69
CA PHE A 154 9.86 12.89 -13.60
C PHE A 154 11.29 12.51 -13.20
N ASN A 155 12.20 12.46 -14.19
CA ASN A 155 13.65 12.39 -13.96
C ASN A 155 14.24 13.78 -14.23
N GLY A 156 14.46 14.58 -13.19
CA GLY A 156 14.64 16.01 -13.40
C GLY A 156 13.42 16.62 -14.10
N THR A 157 13.61 17.13 -15.31
CA THR A 157 12.54 17.70 -16.15
C THR A 157 11.70 16.68 -16.92
N ASP A 158 12.14 15.42 -17.01
CA ASP A 158 11.68 14.51 -18.07
C ASP A 158 10.50 13.63 -17.63
N HIS A 159 9.36 13.84 -18.30
CA HIS A 159 8.09 13.08 -18.19
C HIS A 159 8.10 11.78 -19.03
N VAL A 160 7.18 10.84 -18.77
CA VAL A 160 6.89 9.72 -19.70
C VAL A 160 5.37 9.51 -19.97
N SER A 161 4.61 8.81 -19.12
CA SER A 161 3.13 8.68 -19.19
C SER A 161 2.51 8.12 -17.90
N SER A 162 1.48 8.83 -17.38
CA SER A 162 0.87 8.82 -16.02
C SER A 162 0.16 7.55 -15.53
N GLU A 163 -0.22 7.56 -14.24
CA GLU A 163 -1.18 6.61 -13.65
C GLU A 163 -2.25 7.30 -12.77
N THR A 164 -3.27 6.55 -12.34
CA THR A 164 -4.34 7.03 -11.45
C THR A 164 -4.30 6.26 -10.12
N VAL A 165 -3.96 6.95 -9.04
CA VAL A 165 -3.74 6.36 -7.71
C VAL A 165 -4.79 6.83 -6.69
N PRO A 166 -5.10 6.03 -5.65
CA PRO A 166 -6.03 6.43 -4.61
C PRO A 166 -5.46 7.44 -3.60
N ARG A 167 -4.16 7.77 -3.69
CA ARG A 167 -3.44 8.75 -2.85
C ARG A 167 -2.00 8.96 -3.34
N PRO A 168 -1.35 10.09 -2.99
CA PRO A 168 0.10 10.22 -3.01
C PRO A 168 0.75 9.25 -1.99
N SER A 169 1.35 8.15 -2.43
CA SER A 169 2.14 7.28 -1.56
C SER A 169 3.08 6.40 -2.37
N ILE A 170 4.33 6.31 -1.92
CA ILE A 170 5.41 5.82 -2.78
C ILE A 170 6.70 5.44 -2.01
N ASN A 171 7.48 4.44 -2.44
CA ASN A 171 8.59 3.83 -1.65
C ASN A 171 9.59 2.92 -2.43
N TYR A 172 10.89 3.24 -2.48
CA TYR A 172 12.00 2.38 -3.00
C TYR A 172 13.42 2.87 -2.62
N GLU A 173 14.44 2.04 -2.86
CA GLU A 173 15.85 2.30 -2.53
C GLU A 173 16.81 1.89 -3.68
N ASP A 174 17.22 0.61 -3.74
CA ASP A 174 18.13 0.09 -4.79
C ASP A 174 17.44 -0.22 -6.14
N ASP A 175 16.12 -0.44 -6.11
CA ASP A 175 15.33 -0.75 -7.31
C ASP A 175 15.08 0.48 -8.18
N VAL A 176 14.51 0.28 -9.38
CA VAL A 176 14.31 1.37 -10.36
C VAL A 176 12.84 1.50 -10.79
N PHE A 177 12.01 2.10 -9.93
CA PHE A 177 10.63 2.43 -10.26
C PHE A 177 10.57 3.21 -11.58
N CYS A 178 9.77 2.71 -12.52
CA CYS A 178 9.57 3.32 -13.84
C CYS A 178 10.86 3.80 -14.54
N LYS A 179 11.99 3.09 -14.34
CA LYS A 179 13.33 3.38 -14.89
C LYS A 179 14.03 4.67 -14.41
N ILE A 180 13.54 5.34 -13.36
CA ILE A 180 14.25 6.49 -12.78
C ILE A 180 14.83 6.09 -11.40
N PRO A 181 16.13 6.34 -11.12
CA PRO A 181 16.75 5.98 -9.85
C PRO A 181 16.12 6.70 -8.66
N ALA A 182 16.13 6.05 -7.49
CA ALA A 182 15.66 6.65 -6.24
C ALA A 182 16.35 7.96 -5.86
N SER A 183 17.46 8.36 -6.50
CA SER A 183 18.18 9.60 -6.19
C SER A 183 17.72 10.87 -6.92
N SER A 184 17.16 10.78 -8.14
CA SER A 184 17.12 11.91 -9.11
C SER A 184 15.73 12.42 -9.47
N VAL A 185 14.75 12.17 -8.61
CA VAL A 185 13.44 11.75 -9.08
C VAL A 185 12.31 12.55 -8.40
N GLU A 186 11.27 12.92 -9.16
CA GLU A 186 10.37 14.04 -8.80
C GLU A 186 8.90 13.70 -9.09
N ALA A 187 8.03 13.75 -8.09
CA ALA A 187 6.62 13.34 -8.19
C ALA A 187 5.66 14.54 -8.14
N VAL A 188 4.55 14.46 -8.88
CA VAL A 188 3.45 15.43 -8.86
C VAL A 188 2.12 14.67 -8.83
N TRP A 189 1.32 14.89 -7.80
CA TRP A 189 -0.02 14.31 -7.66
C TRP A 189 -1.08 15.40 -7.66
N GLU A 190 -2.12 15.23 -8.47
CA GLU A 190 -3.21 16.20 -8.60
C GLU A 190 -4.58 15.53 -8.39
N ALA A 191 -5.44 16.14 -7.58
CA ALA A 191 -6.82 15.71 -7.36
C ALA A 191 -7.75 16.92 -7.21
N ASN A 192 -9.01 16.72 -7.60
CA ASN A 192 -10.09 17.66 -7.32
C ASN A 192 -10.64 17.39 -5.92
N ILE A 193 -10.93 18.47 -5.20
CA ILE A 193 -11.55 18.47 -3.87
C ILE A 193 -12.90 19.19 -4.00
N ASP A 194 -14.00 18.45 -3.95
CA ASP A 194 -15.36 19.01 -4.07
C ASP A 194 -15.90 19.31 -2.66
N ALA A 195 -15.74 20.54 -2.19
CA ALA A 195 -16.23 21.03 -0.90
C ALA A 195 -17.68 21.52 -1.00
N GLN A 196 -18.56 20.97 -0.17
CA GLN A 196 -20.00 21.27 -0.12
C GLN A 196 -20.30 22.51 0.74
N GLU A 197 -19.48 22.76 1.76
CA GLU A 197 -19.55 23.89 2.68
C GLU A 197 -18.13 24.35 3.06
N PRO A 198 -17.92 25.61 3.49
CA PRO A 198 -16.60 26.09 3.87
C PRO A 198 -16.05 25.31 5.05
N CYS A 199 -14.83 24.79 4.91
CA CYS A 199 -14.26 23.81 5.84
C CYS A 199 -12.71 23.88 5.83
N SER A 200 -12.06 22.94 6.52
CA SER A 200 -10.63 22.72 6.38
C SER A 200 -10.35 21.31 5.86
N LEU A 201 -9.36 21.20 4.98
CA LEU A 201 -8.80 19.96 4.47
C LEU A 201 -7.56 19.59 5.29
N PRO A 202 -7.66 18.63 6.23
CA PRO A 202 -6.51 18.17 7.00
C PRO A 202 -5.67 17.23 6.12
N ILE A 203 -4.50 17.69 5.67
CA ILE A 203 -3.50 16.83 5.03
C ILE A 203 -2.45 16.45 6.06
N SER A 204 -2.09 15.18 6.15
CA SER A 204 -0.84 14.74 6.78
C SER A 204 0.12 14.28 5.69
N TYR A 205 1.42 14.52 5.85
CA TYR A 205 2.47 14.09 4.93
C TYR A 205 3.72 13.59 5.68
N ALA A 206 4.47 12.68 5.06
CA ALA A 206 5.69 12.09 5.63
C ALA A 206 6.66 11.55 4.57
N SER A 207 7.93 11.36 4.94
CA SER A 207 9.04 10.98 4.03
C SER A 207 10.14 10.08 4.68
N THR A 208 11.11 9.52 3.93
CA THR A 208 12.35 8.84 4.45
C THR A 208 13.67 9.61 4.36
N THR A 209 14.73 9.28 3.56
CA THR A 209 16.10 9.86 3.72
C THR A 209 16.70 10.77 2.60
N HIS A 210 16.74 12.10 2.84
CA HIS A 210 17.28 13.30 2.12
C HIS A 210 16.48 14.02 0.96
N GLY A 211 15.56 15.00 1.19
CA GLY A 211 14.78 15.77 0.16
C GLY A 211 13.70 16.79 0.65
N VAL A 212 12.62 17.06 -0.13
CA VAL A 212 11.57 18.12 0.11
C VAL A 212 10.17 17.83 -0.54
N ALA A 213 9.05 18.26 0.08
CA ALA A 213 7.68 18.29 -0.49
C ALA A 213 6.99 19.68 -0.51
N SER A 214 6.19 19.98 -1.53
CA SER A 214 5.49 21.27 -1.76
C SER A 214 3.99 21.06 -2.05
N PHE A 215 3.14 21.98 -1.55
CA PHE A 215 1.68 21.87 -1.63
C PHE A 215 1.07 23.12 -2.27
N PHE A 216 0.02 22.93 -3.08
CA PHE A 216 -0.71 23.99 -3.76
C PHE A 216 -2.22 23.73 -3.72
N LEU A 217 -3.01 24.80 -3.59
CA LEU A 217 -4.45 24.81 -3.80
C LEU A 217 -4.76 25.83 -4.89
N ASP A 218 -5.48 25.43 -5.94
CA ASP A 218 -5.83 26.29 -7.08
C ASP A 218 -4.61 27.02 -7.67
N ASP A 219 -3.53 26.26 -7.80
CA ASP A 219 -2.17 26.67 -8.23
C ASP A 219 -1.47 27.71 -7.32
N VAL A 220 -2.10 28.17 -6.24
CA VAL A 220 -1.49 28.99 -5.17
C VAL A 220 -0.68 28.11 -4.23
N SER A 221 0.59 28.46 -3.98
CA SER A 221 1.46 27.71 -3.06
C SER A 221 1.04 27.89 -1.60
N ILE A 222 0.96 26.78 -0.87
CA ILE A 222 0.63 26.73 0.55
C ILE A 222 1.95 26.79 1.35
N PRO A 223 2.14 27.79 2.24
CA PRO A 223 3.28 27.81 3.15
C PRO A 223 3.33 26.55 4.04
N ASN A 224 4.55 26.10 4.39
CA ASN A 224 4.86 24.92 5.20
C ASN A 224 4.90 23.55 4.50
N GLY A 225 5.18 23.51 3.19
CA GLY A 225 5.83 22.35 2.57
C GLY A 225 7.30 22.31 3.01
N LEU A 226 7.65 21.45 3.98
CA LEU A 226 8.97 21.40 4.61
C LEU A 226 9.48 19.98 4.79
N ASP A 227 10.81 19.89 4.80
CA ASP A 227 11.74 18.76 4.84
C ASP A 227 11.19 17.37 5.21
N SER A 228 10.45 17.25 6.32
CA SER A 228 10.31 16.00 7.07
C SER A 228 8.93 15.31 6.97
N ASN A 229 8.15 15.45 8.02
CA ASN A 229 6.80 14.96 8.20
C ASN A 229 6.01 16.16 8.73
N GLY A 230 4.73 16.27 8.41
CA GLY A 230 3.93 17.39 8.85
C GLY A 230 2.44 17.20 8.65
N SER A 231 1.69 18.21 9.10
CA SER A 231 0.28 18.35 8.80
C SER A 231 -0.06 19.76 8.38
N LEU A 232 -1.01 19.87 7.46
CA LEU A 232 -1.55 21.12 6.93
C LEU A 232 -3.06 21.11 7.18
N SER A 233 -3.60 22.29 7.49
CA SER A 233 -5.04 22.52 7.67
C SER A 233 -5.42 23.61 6.65
N ILE A 234 -5.78 23.18 5.44
CA ILE A 234 -5.98 24.07 4.30
C ILE A 234 -7.44 24.53 4.28
N PRO A 235 -7.74 25.83 4.43
CA PRO A 235 -9.12 26.31 4.31
C PRO A 235 -9.64 26.09 2.89
N LEU A 236 -10.87 25.58 2.79
CA LEU A 236 -11.63 25.45 1.55
C LEU A 236 -12.90 26.29 1.65
N GLU A 237 -13.29 26.89 0.54
CA GLU A 237 -14.62 27.49 0.37
C GLU A 237 -15.59 26.44 -0.19
N THR A 238 -16.86 26.80 -0.43
CA THR A 238 -17.76 25.93 -1.20
C THR A 238 -17.36 25.94 -2.68
N GLY A 239 -16.99 24.78 -3.23
CA GLY A 239 -16.65 24.63 -4.65
C GLY A 239 -15.75 23.42 -4.93
N THR A 240 -15.35 23.29 -6.20
CA THR A 240 -14.29 22.36 -6.61
C THR A 240 -12.96 23.08 -6.59
N HIS A 241 -12.02 22.61 -5.76
CA HIS A 241 -10.66 23.11 -5.67
C HIS A 241 -9.66 22.09 -6.24
N ARG A 242 -8.56 22.55 -6.86
CA ARG A 242 -7.47 21.69 -7.34
C ARG A 242 -6.38 21.57 -6.27
N LEU A 243 -6.26 20.41 -5.64
CA LEU A 243 -5.12 20.08 -4.80
C LEU A 243 -3.98 19.53 -5.67
N ARG A 244 -2.80 20.13 -5.56
CA ARG A 244 -1.58 19.66 -6.22
C ARG A 244 -0.45 19.51 -5.20
N ILE A 245 0.23 18.37 -5.25
CA ILE A 245 1.31 17.99 -4.34
C ILE A 245 2.54 17.66 -5.19
N GLU A 246 3.57 18.49 -5.11
CA GLU A 246 4.86 18.29 -5.77
C GLU A 246 5.88 17.76 -4.76
N TYR A 247 6.83 16.95 -5.20
CA TYR A 247 7.72 16.23 -4.28
C TYR A 247 9.04 15.85 -4.93
N LYS A 248 10.19 16.15 -4.30
CA LYS A 248 11.52 16.08 -4.94
C LYS A 248 12.56 15.31 -4.12
N ASN A 249 13.39 14.53 -4.81
CA ASN A 249 14.38 13.66 -4.21
C ASN A 249 15.82 14.20 -4.25
N HIS A 250 16.56 14.05 -3.14
CA HIS A 250 18.01 14.32 -3.04
C HIS A 250 18.83 13.21 -2.29
N GLY A 251 18.25 12.02 -2.07
CA GLY A 251 18.82 10.95 -1.25
C GLY A 251 18.74 9.55 -1.87
N TYR A 252 19.41 8.57 -1.27
CA TYR A 252 19.49 7.21 -1.84
C TYR A 252 18.20 6.39 -1.64
N ARG A 253 17.39 6.69 -0.61
CA ARG A 253 16.08 6.05 -0.39
C ARG A 253 14.95 7.06 -0.51
N ALA A 254 14.07 6.77 -1.44
CA ALA A 254 12.84 7.50 -1.71
C ALA A 254 11.65 6.86 -0.98
N ASN A 255 10.91 7.64 -0.19
CA ASN A 255 9.66 7.21 0.44
C ASN A 255 8.81 8.44 0.74
N PHE A 256 7.50 8.33 0.52
CA PHE A 256 6.52 9.34 0.92
C PHE A 256 5.14 8.75 1.10
N SER A 257 4.35 9.45 1.90
CA SER A 257 2.90 9.36 1.84
C SER A 257 2.32 10.72 2.19
N ALA A 258 1.32 11.17 1.43
CA ALA A 258 0.41 12.20 1.87
C ALA A 258 -1.02 11.65 1.84
N THR A 259 -1.78 11.92 2.90
CA THR A 259 -3.20 11.55 2.98
C THR A 259 -4.00 12.75 3.46
N VAL A 260 -5.17 12.93 2.88
CA VAL A 260 -6.24 13.65 3.58
C VAL A 260 -6.62 12.77 4.78
N LYS A 261 -6.59 13.35 5.98
CA LYS A 261 -6.69 12.62 7.25
C LYS A 261 -8.15 12.30 7.56
N ASN A 262 -8.48 11.01 7.57
CA ASN A 262 -9.86 10.53 7.66
C ASN A 262 -10.27 10.03 9.05
N TYR A 263 -9.34 10.06 10.01
CA TYR A 263 -9.57 9.73 11.42
C TYR A 263 -8.70 10.63 12.33
N PRO A 264 -9.15 10.96 13.54
CA PRO A 264 -8.41 11.81 14.46
C PRO A 264 -7.18 11.10 15.04
N ASP A 265 -6.25 11.90 15.56
CA ASP A 265 -5.29 11.41 16.55
C ASP A 265 -6.00 11.10 17.87
N ALA A 266 -5.39 10.25 18.69
CA ALA A 266 -5.77 10.05 20.08
C ALA A 266 -5.80 11.39 20.86
N PRO A 267 -6.96 11.84 21.38
CA PRO A 267 -7.05 13.13 22.07
C PRO A 267 -6.47 13.07 23.49
N SER A 268 -6.51 11.92 24.15
CA SER A 268 -5.88 11.70 25.45
C SER A 268 -5.57 10.21 25.70
N LYS A 269 -4.82 9.95 26.79
CA LYS A 269 -4.58 8.59 27.30
C LYS A 269 -5.89 7.94 27.76
N ASP A 270 -6.77 8.68 28.43
CA ASP A 270 -7.99 8.11 29.01
C ASP A 270 -9.03 7.78 27.92
N ASP A 271 -9.13 8.61 26.88
CA ASP A 271 -9.98 8.34 25.70
C ASP A 271 -9.52 7.08 24.94
N LEU A 272 -8.20 6.89 24.80
CA LEU A 272 -7.63 5.66 24.25
C LEU A 272 -8.03 4.45 25.08
N GLN A 273 -7.95 4.51 26.42
CA GLN A 273 -8.35 3.38 27.26
C GLN A 273 -9.84 3.04 27.07
N VAL A 274 -10.73 4.03 27.07
CA VAL A 274 -12.17 3.81 26.86
C VAL A 274 -12.44 3.18 25.49
N PHE A 275 -11.78 3.64 24.43
CA PHE A 275 -11.85 3.03 23.10
C PHE A 275 -11.33 1.58 23.10
N PHE A 276 -10.10 1.36 23.58
CA PHE A 276 -9.45 0.05 23.66
C PHE A 276 -10.33 -0.95 24.38
N GLU A 277 -10.79 -0.62 25.59
CA GLU A 277 -11.62 -1.53 26.37
C GLU A 277 -12.96 -1.84 25.66
N LYS A 278 -13.63 -0.86 25.04
CA LYS A 278 -14.87 -1.08 24.28
C LYS A 278 -14.63 -2.00 23.08
N ALA A 279 -13.58 -1.75 22.31
CA ALA A 279 -13.25 -2.54 21.11
C ALA A 279 -12.78 -3.96 21.48
N LEU A 280 -11.95 -4.12 22.52
CA LEU A 280 -11.46 -5.41 23.02
C LEU A 280 -12.56 -6.23 23.70
N ARG A 281 -13.50 -5.61 24.44
CA ARG A 281 -14.67 -6.31 25.01
C ARG A 281 -15.50 -6.97 23.90
N ASN A 282 -15.83 -6.21 22.85
CA ASN A 282 -16.68 -6.65 21.74
C ASN A 282 -16.02 -7.61 20.73
N SER A 283 -14.70 -7.77 20.76
CA SER A 283 -13.95 -8.60 19.80
C SER A 283 -13.68 -10.01 20.34
N ALA A 284 -13.81 -11.04 19.50
CA ALA A 284 -13.46 -12.42 19.86
C ALA A 284 -11.95 -12.67 19.82
N ARG A 285 -11.22 -11.94 18.96
CA ARG A 285 -9.77 -12.05 18.77
C ARG A 285 -9.14 -10.68 18.52
N THR A 286 -7.85 -10.57 18.82
CA THR A 286 -7.01 -9.42 18.42
C THR A 286 -6.06 -9.88 17.32
N VAL A 287 -5.87 -9.04 16.30
CA VAL A 287 -4.84 -9.24 15.28
C VAL A 287 -3.81 -8.12 15.43
N HIS A 288 -2.55 -8.48 15.73
CA HIS A 288 -1.43 -7.55 15.79
C HIS A 288 -0.57 -7.74 14.54
N ILE A 289 -0.36 -6.65 13.82
CA ILE A 289 0.44 -6.63 12.59
C ILE A 289 1.51 -5.58 12.78
N SER A 290 2.77 -6.01 12.79
CA SER A 290 3.92 -5.15 13.08
C SER A 290 4.99 -5.28 11.99
N GLY A 291 5.55 -4.15 11.53
CA GLY A 291 6.65 -4.12 10.58
C GLY A 291 7.57 -2.92 10.73
N GLU A 292 8.73 -2.97 10.08
CA GLU A 292 9.57 -1.77 9.88
C GLU A 292 9.00 -0.95 8.71
N THR A 293 9.04 -1.53 7.52
CA THR A 293 8.66 -0.93 6.24
C THR A 293 8.16 -2.02 5.27
N THR A 294 8.09 -1.74 3.96
CA THR A 294 7.71 -2.69 2.91
C THR A 294 8.56 -2.47 1.65
N ASP A 295 8.53 -3.44 0.75
CA ASP A 295 9.03 -3.46 -0.63
C ASP A 295 8.02 -2.95 -1.68
N ASP A 296 6.72 -2.84 -1.35
CA ASP A 296 5.71 -2.35 -2.28
C ASP A 296 5.94 -0.87 -2.64
N PHE A 297 6.04 -0.60 -3.95
CA PHE A 297 6.34 0.73 -4.51
C PHE A 297 5.40 1.85 -4.06
N TYR A 298 4.22 1.54 -3.52
CA TYR A 298 3.23 2.50 -3.01
C TYR A 298 2.90 2.27 -1.53
N ASN A 299 3.86 1.75 -0.74
CA ASN A 299 3.71 1.41 0.68
C ASN A 299 2.55 0.44 1.02
N ASN A 300 2.04 -0.36 0.07
CA ASN A 300 0.87 -1.21 0.34
C ASN A 300 1.21 -2.51 1.09
N VAL A 301 0.62 -2.68 2.27
CA VAL A 301 0.60 -3.97 2.97
C VAL A 301 -0.78 -4.62 2.84
N ARG A 302 -0.81 -5.77 2.17
CA ARG A 302 -2.02 -6.54 1.85
C ARG A 302 -2.27 -7.63 2.89
N VAL A 303 -3.45 -7.62 3.51
CA VAL A 303 -3.79 -8.47 4.66
C VAL A 303 -5.15 -9.15 4.46
N SER A 304 -5.22 -10.47 4.57
CA SER A 304 -6.51 -11.16 4.71
C SER A 304 -6.97 -11.16 6.17
N LEU A 305 -8.24 -10.84 6.41
CA LEU A 305 -8.82 -10.99 7.75
C LEU A 305 -9.13 -12.49 8.04
N PRO A 306 -9.07 -12.93 9.30
CA PRO A 306 -9.43 -14.29 9.68
C PRO A 306 -10.95 -14.50 9.61
N ASP A 307 -11.41 -15.65 9.14
CA ASP A 307 -12.80 -15.90 8.72
C ASP A 307 -13.86 -16.02 9.84
N GLU A 308 -13.51 -15.77 11.11
CA GLU A 308 -14.32 -16.19 12.26
C GLU A 308 -14.38 -15.15 13.38
N GLY A 309 -15.56 -14.53 13.55
CA GLY A 309 -15.88 -13.74 14.74
C GLY A 309 -15.16 -12.39 14.81
N PRO A 310 -15.73 -11.42 15.55
CA PRO A 310 -15.31 -10.03 15.46
C PRO A 310 -13.87 -9.79 15.92
N VAL A 311 -13.20 -8.80 15.31
CA VAL A 311 -11.77 -8.53 15.52
C VAL A 311 -11.50 -7.12 16.03
N PHE A 312 -10.43 -6.97 16.81
CA PHE A 312 -9.73 -5.72 17.02
C PHE A 312 -8.38 -5.78 16.28
N LEU A 313 -8.02 -4.72 15.57
CA LEU A 313 -6.77 -4.64 14.81
C LEU A 313 -5.80 -3.68 15.48
N PHE A 314 -4.56 -4.10 15.66
CA PHE A 314 -3.46 -3.24 16.09
C PHE A 314 -2.36 -3.29 15.01
N LEU A 315 -2.09 -2.14 14.41
CA LEU A 315 -1.22 -1.96 13.25
C LEU A 315 -0.04 -1.07 13.65
N GLU A 316 1.18 -1.57 13.52
CA GLU A 316 2.40 -0.93 14.03
C GLU A 316 3.46 -0.86 12.93
N SER A 317 3.94 0.34 12.57
CA SER A 317 4.94 0.52 11.52
C SER A 317 5.91 1.68 11.79
N ARG A 318 7.16 1.57 11.31
CA ARG A 318 8.12 2.70 11.33
C ARG A 318 7.82 3.70 10.23
N THR A 319 7.69 3.23 8.99
CA THR A 319 7.24 4.07 7.86
C THR A 319 5.72 4.09 7.75
N SER A 320 5.20 5.03 6.96
CA SER A 320 3.79 5.04 6.54
C SER A 320 3.44 3.76 5.78
N ILE A 321 2.28 3.17 6.06
CA ILE A 321 1.80 1.95 5.41
C ILE A 321 0.35 2.12 4.96
N ASN A 322 0.08 1.73 3.71
CA ASN A 322 -1.27 1.60 3.16
C ASN A 322 -1.79 0.20 3.43
N TRP A 323 -2.53 0.03 4.53
CA TRP A 323 -3.11 -1.24 4.92
C TRP A 323 -4.34 -1.56 4.05
N ILE A 324 -4.25 -2.61 3.23
CA ILE A 324 -5.32 -3.10 2.35
C ILE A 324 -5.84 -4.42 2.92
N PHE A 325 -7.04 -4.39 3.48
CA PHE A 325 -7.68 -5.59 4.04
C PHE A 325 -8.56 -6.31 3.01
N TYR A 326 -8.50 -7.64 3.02
CA TYR A 326 -9.38 -8.52 2.26
C TYR A 326 -10.31 -9.23 3.25
N ASN A 327 -11.50 -8.66 3.44
CA ASN A 327 -12.50 -9.16 4.38
C ASN A 327 -13.52 -10.10 3.68
N GLN A 328 -13.04 -11.25 3.20
CA GLN A 328 -13.87 -12.18 2.40
C GLN A 328 -15.10 -12.72 3.15
N SER A 329 -14.98 -12.82 4.48
CA SER A 329 -16.00 -13.38 5.37
C SER A 329 -16.81 -12.32 6.14
N ASP A 330 -16.79 -11.05 5.69
CA ASP A 330 -17.48 -9.87 6.27
C ASP A 330 -17.37 -9.78 7.81
N VAL A 331 -16.16 -10.05 8.30
CA VAL A 331 -15.86 -10.08 9.72
C VAL A 331 -15.86 -8.67 10.28
N LYS A 332 -16.67 -8.44 11.31
CA LYS A 332 -16.81 -7.15 11.97
C LYS A 332 -15.50 -6.75 12.67
N VAL A 333 -14.88 -5.67 12.19
CA VAL A 333 -13.81 -4.98 12.91
C VAL A 333 -14.46 -4.03 13.93
N ASN A 334 -14.26 -4.24 15.23
CA ASN A 334 -14.80 -3.33 16.26
C ASN A 334 -13.91 -2.11 16.54
N GLY A 335 -12.69 -2.10 16.00
CA GLY A 335 -11.78 -0.97 16.07
C GLY A 335 -10.39 -1.27 15.55
N ILE A 336 -9.68 -0.21 15.19
CA ILE A 336 -8.29 -0.24 14.73
C ILE A 336 -7.48 0.79 15.51
N LEU A 337 -6.33 0.38 16.04
CA LEU A 337 -5.27 1.29 16.43
C LEU A 337 -4.14 1.25 15.41
N ILE A 338 -3.69 2.43 14.97
CA ILE A 338 -2.50 2.61 14.14
C ILE A 338 -1.42 3.31 14.99
N CYS A 339 -0.28 2.66 15.17
CA CYS A 339 0.89 3.23 15.82
C CYS A 339 2.00 3.46 14.80
N CYS A 340 2.26 4.73 14.46
CA CYS A 340 3.30 5.13 13.50
C CYS A 340 3.69 6.60 13.70
N ASP A 341 4.96 6.96 13.59
CA ASP A 341 5.42 8.36 13.75
C ASP A 341 4.94 9.31 12.65
N SER A 342 4.44 8.78 11.53
CA SER A 342 4.24 9.52 10.29
C SER A 342 2.87 10.16 10.09
N GLY A 343 1.85 9.80 10.89
CA GLY A 343 0.48 10.28 10.74
C GLY A 343 -0.23 9.92 9.42
N THR A 344 0.42 9.15 8.54
CA THR A 344 0.06 9.01 7.11
C THR A 344 -0.12 7.58 6.63
N SER A 345 0.08 6.59 7.49
CA SER A 345 -0.50 5.26 7.28
C SER A 345 -2.02 5.38 7.06
N THR A 346 -2.59 4.55 6.19
CA THR A 346 -4.02 4.55 5.84
C THR A 346 -4.62 3.14 5.90
N VAL A 347 -5.94 3.01 6.00
CA VAL A 347 -6.62 1.71 6.01
C VAL A 347 -7.75 1.67 4.98
N THR A 348 -7.87 0.55 4.27
CA THR A 348 -8.89 0.27 3.24
C THR A 348 -9.33 -1.20 3.28
N GLY A 349 -10.46 -1.53 2.66
CA GLY A 349 -10.99 -2.91 2.63
C GLY A 349 -11.69 -3.35 3.93
N ILE A 350 -12.00 -2.37 4.78
CA ILE A 350 -12.84 -2.46 5.98
C ILE A 350 -14.12 -1.64 5.75
N ARG A 351 -15.09 -1.75 6.67
CA ARG A 351 -16.34 -0.98 6.59
C ARG A 351 -16.11 0.47 7.03
N GLU A 352 -16.81 1.43 6.43
CA GLU A 352 -16.68 2.87 6.73
C GLU A 352 -17.18 3.28 8.12
N ASP A 353 -17.92 2.42 8.82
CA ASP A 353 -18.31 2.60 10.24
C ASP A 353 -17.23 2.12 11.23
N THR A 354 -16.14 1.50 10.75
CA THR A 354 -15.06 0.98 11.61
C THR A 354 -14.34 2.12 12.33
N PRO A 355 -14.28 2.14 13.67
CA PRO A 355 -13.58 3.19 14.40
C PRO A 355 -12.07 3.01 14.35
N ILE A 356 -11.34 4.05 13.93
CA ILE A 356 -9.89 4.06 13.75
C ILE A 356 -9.29 5.18 14.62
N TYR A 357 -8.23 4.88 15.36
CA TYR A 357 -7.42 5.87 16.08
C TYR A 357 -5.96 5.83 15.62
N HIS A 358 -5.36 7.00 15.46
CA HIS A 358 -3.93 7.15 15.22
C HIS A 358 -3.18 7.56 16.51
N VAL A 359 -1.99 6.97 16.70
CA VAL A 359 -1.06 7.28 17.79
C VAL A 359 0.35 7.41 17.19
N GLY A 360 0.98 8.58 17.35
CA GLY A 360 2.40 8.75 17.03
C GLY A 360 3.26 7.84 17.92
N ALA A 361 4.40 7.31 17.45
CA ALA A 361 5.20 6.38 18.27
C ALA A 361 6.01 7.09 19.38
N ILE A 362 5.79 8.39 19.59
CA ILE A 362 6.14 9.10 20.82
C ILE A 362 5.38 8.48 22.00
N ASP A 363 6.13 7.64 22.70
CA ASP A 363 5.83 7.00 23.97
C ASP A 363 4.85 5.81 23.96
N ARG A 364 5.44 4.60 23.85
CA ARG A 364 4.79 3.32 24.17
C ARG A 364 4.11 3.34 25.55
N SER A 365 4.60 4.10 26.54
CA SER A 365 4.00 4.16 27.89
C SER A 365 2.58 4.74 27.91
N VAL A 366 2.14 5.42 26.84
CA VAL A 366 0.73 5.82 26.66
C VAL A 366 -0.17 4.59 26.67
N TYR A 367 0.14 3.54 25.89
CA TYR A 367 -0.69 2.32 25.76
C TYR A 367 -0.13 1.08 26.47
N GLN A 368 1.09 1.14 27.00
CA GLN A 368 1.67 0.11 27.87
C GLN A 368 0.84 0.00 29.17
N GLY A 369 0.10 -1.10 29.32
CA GLY A 369 -0.89 -1.32 30.38
C GLY A 369 -2.35 -1.18 29.94
N MET A 370 -2.65 -0.52 28.81
CA MET A 370 -3.95 -0.65 28.12
C MET A 370 -3.99 -1.89 27.25
N LEU A 371 -2.89 -2.13 26.52
CA LEU A 371 -2.61 -3.44 25.96
C LEU A 371 -2.45 -4.40 27.14
N PRO A 372 -3.28 -5.46 27.25
CA PRO A 372 -3.19 -6.39 28.36
C PRO A 372 -1.83 -7.11 28.37
N GLU A 373 -1.38 -7.57 29.54
CA GLU A 373 -0.11 -8.33 29.77
C GLU A 373 0.11 -9.48 28.77
N ALA A 374 -1.00 -9.99 28.24
CA ALA A 374 -1.14 -10.82 27.05
C ALA A 374 -0.21 -10.53 25.86
N PHE A 375 0.17 -9.27 25.64
CA PHE A 375 0.98 -8.88 24.48
C PHE A 375 2.42 -9.38 24.56
N ASP A 376 2.92 -9.70 25.76
CA ASP A 376 4.10 -10.53 25.94
C ASP A 376 3.74 -12.00 26.22
N PHE A 377 2.70 -12.31 27.02
CA PHE A 377 2.21 -13.69 27.19
C PHE A 377 0.69 -13.84 27.42
N THR A 378 -0.03 -14.21 26.35
CA THR A 378 -1.33 -14.91 26.32
C THR A 378 -2.48 -14.34 27.18
N TYR A 379 -3.42 -13.60 26.55
CA TYR A 379 -4.68 -13.24 27.24
C TYR A 379 -5.54 -14.49 27.45
N LYS A 380 -5.98 -14.72 28.69
CA LYS A 380 -6.43 -16.04 29.14
C LYS A 380 -7.68 -16.61 28.44
N GLU A 381 -8.46 -15.80 27.73
CA GLU A 381 -9.68 -16.25 27.03
C GLU A 381 -9.85 -15.72 25.59
N LYS A 382 -8.87 -15.03 25.00
CA LYS A 382 -8.97 -14.51 23.61
C LYS A 382 -7.69 -14.75 22.81
N LYS A 383 -7.83 -15.34 21.61
CA LYS A 383 -6.71 -15.74 20.75
C LYS A 383 -6.09 -14.52 20.06
N LEU A 384 -4.81 -14.26 20.31
CA LEU A 384 -4.01 -13.31 19.53
C LEU A 384 -3.56 -13.98 18.23
N ILE A 385 -3.66 -13.27 17.10
CA ILE A 385 -3.03 -13.62 15.83
C ILE A 385 -1.97 -12.56 15.54
N ARG A 386 -0.72 -12.97 15.31
CA ARG A 386 0.38 -12.07 15.02
C ARG A 386 0.88 -12.27 13.59
N ALA A 387 1.02 -11.17 12.85
CA ALA A 387 1.71 -11.14 11.56
C ALA A 387 2.91 -10.19 11.66
N SER A 388 4.06 -10.63 11.15
CA SER A 388 5.34 -9.92 11.22
C SER A 388 5.85 -9.60 9.82
N PHE A 389 6.10 -8.32 9.56
CA PHE A 389 6.78 -7.83 8.36
C PHE A 389 8.21 -7.41 8.72
N SER A 390 9.17 -7.66 7.83
CA SER A 390 10.55 -7.25 8.03
C SER A 390 11.29 -7.16 6.69
N TYR A 391 11.63 -5.93 6.31
CA TYR A 391 12.47 -5.54 5.16
C TYR A 391 12.01 -6.14 3.82
#